data_AF-A0A0F4GFD7-F1
#
_entry.id   AF-A0A0F4GFD7-F1
#
_cell.length_a   1.000
_cell.length_b   1.000
_cell.length_c   1.000
_cell.angle_alpha   90.00
_cell.angle_beta   90.00
_cell.angle_gamma   90.00
#
_symmetry.space_group_name_H-M   'P 1'
#
loop_
_entity.id
_entity.type
_entity.pdbx_description
1 polymer ?
#
loop_
_entity_poly.entity_id
_entity_poly.type
_entity_poly.pdbx_seq_one_letter_code
_entity_poly.pdbx_strand_id
1 'polypeptide(L)'
;MGVFQEAPGVFLIDGTYHLLFSPQDGWTPTDNGCHTAPSMSDPWSETTLLSPRGTYVYLTQNAYDITIDGTQATTYLYLGDHWHAAQLGSSTYAFYPVTYASDKKSLSLHYTSGWTLDLETGTATDLPFDTISAANSTTPKE
;
A
#
# COMPACT_ATOMS: atom_id res chain seq x y z
N MET A 1 17.93 14.21 15.21
CA MET A 1 16.54 13.76 15.41
C MET A 1 16.47 12.29 15.00
N GLY A 2 15.72 11.45 15.71
CA GLY A 2 15.60 10.04 15.37
C GLY A 2 14.68 9.82 14.16
N VAL A 3 14.91 8.76 13.40
CA VAL A 3 13.98 8.25 12.39
C VAL A 3 13.10 7.22 13.09
N PHE A 4 11.78 7.45 13.12
CA PHE A 4 10.80 6.57 13.77
C PHE A 4 9.96 5.87 12.71
N GLN A 5 10.62 4.99 11.94
CA GLN A 5 10.04 4.27 10.80
C GLN A 5 10.37 2.79 10.92
N GLU A 6 9.42 1.94 10.60
CA GLU A 6 9.52 0.48 10.59
C GLU A 6 8.81 -0.09 9.37
N ALA A 7 8.68 -1.42 9.30
CA ALA A 7 8.02 -2.12 8.19
C ALA A 7 8.52 -1.68 6.78
N PRO A 8 9.84 -1.68 6.52
CA PRO A 8 10.37 -1.13 5.29
C PRO A 8 10.18 -2.09 4.11
N GLY A 9 9.96 -1.51 2.93
CA GLY A 9 10.09 -2.21 1.66
C GLY A 9 10.43 -1.23 0.54
N VAL A 10 11.01 -1.72 -0.56
CA VAL A 10 11.56 -0.83 -1.60
C VAL A 10 11.19 -1.31 -2.98
N PHE A 11 10.56 -0.43 -3.76
CA PHE A 11 10.49 -0.57 -5.22
C PHE A 11 11.64 0.18 -5.90
N LEU A 12 12.10 -0.34 -7.03
CA LEU A 12 12.90 0.41 -7.99
C LEU A 12 12.08 0.59 -9.26
N ILE A 13 11.66 1.83 -9.54
CA ILE A 13 10.77 2.18 -10.66
C ILE A 13 11.44 3.30 -11.45
N ASP A 14 11.65 3.10 -12.75
CA ASP A 14 12.30 4.06 -13.65
C ASP A 14 13.61 4.66 -13.08
N GLY A 15 14.43 3.80 -12.46
CA GLY A 15 15.71 4.20 -11.85
C GLY A 15 15.58 5.05 -10.58
N THR A 16 14.39 5.16 -10.00
CA THR A 16 14.13 5.83 -8.72
C THR A 16 13.76 4.77 -7.67
N TYR A 17 14.44 4.80 -6.52
CA TYR A 17 14.06 3.99 -5.36
C TYR A 17 12.86 4.62 -4.67
N HIS A 18 11.89 3.80 -4.29
CA HIS A 18 10.71 4.16 -3.52
C HIS A 18 10.71 3.33 -2.23
N LEU A 19 11.12 3.92 -1.11
CA LEU A 19 11.15 3.27 0.21
C LEU A 19 9.81 3.50 0.89
N LEU A 20 9.02 2.42 1.02
CA LEU A 20 7.81 2.37 1.81
C LEU A 20 8.14 2.09 3.26
N PHE A 21 7.35 2.63 4.18
CA PHE A 21 7.51 2.43 5.61
C PHE A 21 6.21 2.70 6.37
N SER A 22 6.11 2.17 7.59
CA SER A 22 5.12 2.62 8.58
C SER A 22 5.80 3.45 9.69
N PRO A 23 5.14 4.51 10.20
CA PRO A 23 5.47 5.04 11.52
C PRO A 23 5.39 3.96 12.61
N GLN A 24 6.22 4.08 13.65
CA GLN A 24 6.26 3.15 14.77
C GLN A 24 5.08 3.36 15.73
N ASP A 25 4.14 2.41 15.76
CA ASP A 25 3.02 2.40 16.70
C ASP A 25 2.58 0.97 17.10
N GLY A 26 3.54 0.04 17.07
CA GLY A 26 3.31 -1.37 17.40
C GLY A 26 2.33 -2.03 16.43
N TRP A 27 1.23 -2.57 16.96
CA TRP A 27 0.19 -3.22 16.15
C TRP A 27 -0.89 -2.26 15.66
N THR A 28 -0.86 -1.00 16.08
CA THR A 28 -1.83 0.01 15.64
C THR A 28 -1.49 0.44 14.21
N PRO A 29 -2.44 0.40 13.26
CA PRO A 29 -2.17 0.83 11.90
C PRO A 29 -1.94 2.34 11.83
N THR A 30 -1.02 2.77 10.98
CA THR A 30 -0.59 4.16 10.83
C THR A 30 -0.69 4.59 9.36
N ASP A 31 -0.67 5.90 9.09
CA ASP A 31 -0.56 6.40 7.72
C ASP A 31 0.85 6.07 7.19
N ASN A 32 0.96 5.00 6.39
CA ASN A 32 2.23 4.56 5.82
C ASN A 32 2.70 5.54 4.73
N GLY A 33 4.00 5.69 4.63
CA GLY A 33 4.64 6.69 3.78
C GLY A 33 5.59 6.09 2.76
N CYS A 34 6.04 6.95 1.86
CA CYS A 34 7.05 6.66 0.84
C CYS A 34 8.08 7.79 0.78
N HIS A 35 9.35 7.42 0.79
CA HIS A 35 10.48 8.26 0.41
C HIS A 35 10.99 7.87 -0.98
N THR A 36 11.54 8.83 -1.72
CA THR A 36 12.16 8.57 -3.02
C THR A 36 13.60 9.02 -3.09
N ALA A 37 14.45 8.27 -3.80
CA ALA A 37 15.85 8.63 -4.00
C ALA A 37 16.39 8.10 -5.34
N PRO A 38 17.37 8.79 -5.96
CA PRO A 38 18.07 8.27 -7.14
C PRO A 38 19.10 7.17 -6.79
N SER A 39 19.44 7.01 -5.51
CA SER A 39 20.38 6.04 -4.96
C SER A 39 19.96 5.65 -3.56
N MET A 40 20.21 4.41 -3.17
CA MET A 40 19.95 3.94 -1.79
C MET A 40 20.75 4.71 -0.72
N SER A 41 21.86 5.34 -1.11
CA SER A 41 22.75 6.00 -0.15
C SER A 41 22.26 7.37 0.31
N ASP A 42 21.62 8.16 -0.56
CA ASP A 42 21.03 9.50 -0.33
C ASP A 42 21.06 10.34 -1.62
N PRO A 43 20.31 11.46 -1.71
CA PRO A 43 19.34 11.98 -0.73
C PRO A 43 17.94 11.38 -0.91
N TRP A 44 17.30 11.01 0.20
CA TRP A 44 15.87 10.68 0.26
C TRP A 44 15.00 11.95 0.32
N SER A 45 13.87 11.93 -0.39
CA SER A 45 12.88 13.02 -0.41
C SER A 45 12.06 13.12 0.87
N GLU A 46 11.29 14.20 1.01
CA GLU A 46 10.24 14.30 2.04
C GLU A 46 9.19 13.20 1.87
N THR A 47 8.54 12.81 2.97
CA THR A 47 7.53 11.75 2.97
C THR A 47 6.30 12.13 2.13
N THR A 48 5.88 11.21 1.27
CA THR A 48 4.54 11.17 0.67
C THR A 48 3.71 10.04 1.29
N LEU A 49 2.38 10.16 1.30
CA LEU A 49 1.50 9.11 1.85
C LEU A 49 1.06 8.14 0.75
N LEU A 50 0.96 6.85 1.10
CA LEU A 50 0.50 5.80 0.18
C LEU A 50 -1.02 5.75 0.03
N SER A 51 -1.77 6.34 0.95
CA SER A 51 -3.24 6.41 0.90
C SER A 51 -3.73 7.75 1.45
N PRO A 52 -5.01 8.10 1.28
CA PRO A 52 -5.56 9.30 1.91
C PRO A 52 -5.32 9.29 3.43
N ARG A 53 -4.90 10.44 3.97
CA ARG A 53 -4.61 10.59 5.40
C ARG A 53 -5.79 10.13 6.27
N GLY A 54 -5.49 9.38 7.32
CA GLY A 54 -6.47 8.84 8.27
C GLY A 54 -7.17 7.57 7.80
N THR A 55 -6.81 7.03 6.64
CA THR A 55 -7.22 5.67 6.23
C THR A 55 -6.28 4.60 6.78
N TYR A 56 -5.08 4.99 7.24
CA TYR A 56 -4.07 4.09 7.79
C TYR A 56 -3.73 2.94 6.84
N VAL A 57 -3.50 3.27 5.55
CA VAL A 57 -3.38 2.29 4.44
C VAL A 57 -4.43 1.18 4.53
N TYR A 58 -5.68 1.61 4.73
CA TYR A 58 -6.85 0.75 4.87
C TYR A 58 -6.73 -0.25 6.02
N LEU A 59 -6.20 0.22 7.16
CA LEU A 59 -5.95 -0.53 8.40
C LEU A 59 -4.83 -1.57 8.33
N THR A 60 -3.93 -1.45 7.35
CA THR A 60 -2.79 -2.36 7.22
C THR A 60 -1.48 -1.77 7.74
N GLN A 61 -0.47 -2.62 7.88
CA GLN A 61 0.94 -2.22 8.00
C GLN A 61 1.73 -2.87 6.86
N ASN A 62 2.67 -2.14 6.25
CA ASN A 62 3.50 -2.71 5.18
C ASN A 62 4.22 -3.99 5.66
N ALA A 63 4.40 -4.95 4.77
CA ALA A 63 5.15 -6.18 5.06
C ALA A 63 6.12 -6.52 3.94
N TYR A 64 5.65 -6.44 2.69
CA TYR A 64 6.48 -6.71 1.53
C TYR A 64 5.94 -6.02 0.27
N ASP A 65 6.83 -5.82 -0.69
CA ASP A 65 6.58 -5.04 -1.89
C ASP A 65 7.07 -5.84 -3.11
N ILE A 66 6.17 -6.17 -4.05
CA ILE A 66 6.46 -7.06 -5.18
C ILE A 66 6.23 -6.36 -6.52
N THR A 67 7.20 -6.44 -7.42
CA THR A 67 7.02 -6.12 -8.84
C THR A 67 6.70 -7.39 -9.62
N ILE A 68 5.58 -7.39 -10.34
CA ILE A 68 5.20 -8.45 -11.28
C ILE A 68 5.39 -7.92 -12.70
N ASP A 69 6.40 -8.42 -13.40
CA ASP A 69 6.68 -8.09 -14.79
C ASP A 69 5.96 -9.06 -15.73
N GLY A 70 4.82 -8.63 -16.27
CA GLY A 70 4.05 -9.40 -17.22
C GLY A 70 4.36 -9.03 -18.68
N THR A 71 3.80 -9.82 -19.59
CA THR A 71 3.95 -9.61 -21.04
C THR A 71 3.23 -8.37 -21.57
N GLN A 72 2.25 -7.83 -20.83
CA GLN A 72 1.45 -6.67 -21.24
C GLN A 72 1.57 -5.48 -20.28
N ALA A 73 1.73 -5.73 -18.98
CA ALA A 73 1.85 -4.70 -17.96
C ALA A 73 2.82 -5.13 -16.86
N THR A 74 3.42 -4.14 -16.19
CA THR A 74 4.06 -4.33 -14.89
C THR A 74 3.07 -3.93 -13.81
N THR A 75 2.78 -4.84 -12.88
CA THR A 75 1.97 -4.54 -11.68
C THR A 75 2.88 -4.46 -10.46
N TYR A 76 2.81 -3.33 -9.75
CA TYR A 76 3.42 -3.18 -8.44
C TYR A 76 2.40 -3.55 -7.37
N LEU A 77 2.80 -4.33 -6.38
CA LEU A 77 1.91 -4.87 -5.37
C LEU A 77 2.44 -4.60 -3.97
N TYR A 78 1.62 -3.91 -3.19
CA TYR A 78 1.80 -3.73 -1.75
C TYR A 78 1.18 -4.92 -1.02
N LEU A 79 1.95 -5.57 -0.14
CA LEU A 79 1.47 -6.63 0.74
C LEU A 79 1.46 -6.09 2.16
N GLY A 80 0.26 -5.94 2.73
CA GLY A 80 0.09 -5.47 4.09
C GLY A 80 -0.60 -6.48 5.01
N ASP A 81 -0.28 -6.39 6.29
CA ASP A 81 -0.90 -7.15 7.36
C ASP A 81 -2.00 -6.35 8.06
N HIS A 82 -3.15 -6.97 8.28
CA HIS A 82 -4.15 -6.54 9.25
C HIS A 82 -3.85 -7.24 10.59
N TRP A 83 -3.06 -6.57 11.43
CA TRP A 83 -2.68 -7.13 12.73
C TRP A 83 -3.87 -7.23 13.68
N HIS A 84 -4.06 -8.42 14.26
CA HIS A 84 -4.96 -8.63 15.38
C HIS A 84 -4.15 -8.94 16.65
N ALA A 85 -3.74 -7.88 17.36
CA ALA A 85 -2.82 -7.97 18.50
C ALA A 85 -3.26 -8.96 19.60
N ALA A 86 -4.57 -9.08 19.85
CA ALA A 86 -5.11 -9.97 20.87
C ALA A 86 -5.09 -11.46 20.47
N GLN A 87 -5.00 -11.75 19.16
CA GLN A 87 -4.99 -13.11 18.64
C GLN A 87 -4.20 -13.15 17.32
N LEU A 88 -2.87 -13.10 17.42
CA LEU A 88 -1.98 -12.93 16.26
C LEU A 88 -2.25 -13.92 15.11
N GLY A 89 -2.61 -15.17 15.42
CA GLY A 89 -2.93 -16.19 14.42
C GLY A 89 -4.22 -15.97 13.62
N SER A 90 -5.04 -14.97 14.00
CA SER A 90 -6.21 -14.52 13.22
C SER A 90 -5.99 -13.17 12.54
N SER A 91 -4.77 -12.65 12.53
CA SER A 91 -4.39 -11.56 11.63
C SER A 91 -4.65 -11.96 10.18
N THR A 92 -4.99 -11.00 9.33
CA THR A 92 -5.30 -11.27 7.92
C THR A 92 -4.40 -10.44 7.02
N TYR A 93 -4.49 -10.67 5.71
CA TYR A 93 -3.69 -9.98 4.71
C TYR A 93 -4.59 -9.09 3.85
N ALA A 94 -4.09 -7.94 3.43
CA ALA A 94 -4.71 -7.16 2.38
C ALA A 94 -3.66 -6.63 1.41
N PHE A 95 -3.86 -6.97 0.13
CA PHE A 95 -2.93 -6.66 -0.93
C PHE A 95 -3.57 -5.67 -1.89
N TYR A 96 -2.83 -4.61 -2.22
CA TYR A 96 -3.33 -3.51 -3.05
C TYR A 96 -2.40 -3.29 -4.24
N PRO A 97 -2.93 -3.25 -5.47
CA PRO A 97 -2.17 -2.74 -6.60
C PRO A 97 -1.68 -1.32 -6.29
N VAL A 98 -0.45 -1.03 -6.65
CA VAL A 98 0.16 0.29 -6.44
C VAL A 98 0.13 1.07 -7.74
N THR A 99 -0.47 2.25 -7.69
CA THR A 99 -0.46 3.21 -8.79
C THR A 99 0.81 4.05 -8.70
N TYR A 100 1.57 4.08 -9.79
CA TYR A 100 2.73 4.95 -9.96
C TYR A 100 2.39 6.14 -10.87
N ALA A 101 2.45 7.35 -10.32
CA ALA A 101 2.30 8.59 -11.07
C ALA A 101 3.69 9.10 -11.50
N SER A 102 4.08 8.82 -12.74
CA SER A 102 5.44 9.05 -13.26
C SER A 102 5.84 10.53 -13.30
N ASP A 103 4.90 11.45 -13.51
CA ASP A 103 5.10 12.90 -13.51
C ASP A 103 5.56 13.42 -12.14
N LYS A 104 5.06 12.80 -11.06
CA LYS A 104 5.34 13.17 -9.67
C LYS A 104 6.32 12.22 -8.98
N LYS A 105 6.63 11.10 -9.60
CA LYS A 105 7.35 9.97 -9.00
C LYS A 105 6.74 9.57 -7.65
N SER A 106 5.41 9.53 -7.57
CA SER A 106 4.69 9.23 -6.34
C SER A 106 3.93 7.91 -6.45
N LEU A 107 3.83 7.20 -5.33
CA LEU A 107 3.06 5.97 -5.20
C LEU A 107 1.77 6.23 -4.42
N SER A 108 0.70 5.55 -4.82
CA SER A 108 -0.54 5.48 -4.07
C SER A 108 -1.17 4.10 -4.21
N LEU A 109 -1.78 3.57 -3.16
CA LEU A 109 -2.53 2.33 -3.20
C LEU A 109 -3.84 2.53 -3.96
N HIS A 110 -4.09 1.68 -4.96
CA HIS A 110 -5.38 1.58 -5.63
C HIS A 110 -6.38 0.91 -4.69
N TYR A 111 -7.33 1.69 -4.17
CA TYR A 111 -8.37 1.16 -3.30
C TYR A 111 -9.33 0.28 -4.07
N THR A 112 -9.51 -0.94 -3.58
CA THR A 112 -10.42 -1.92 -4.14
C THR A 112 -10.86 -2.88 -3.03
N SER A 113 -12.07 -3.43 -3.11
CA SER A 113 -12.52 -4.48 -2.18
C SER A 113 -12.27 -5.90 -2.70
N GLY A 114 -11.71 -6.02 -3.91
CA GLY A 114 -11.37 -7.30 -4.52
C GLY A 114 -10.84 -7.09 -5.92
N TRP A 115 -9.82 -7.86 -6.30
CA TRP A 115 -9.18 -7.76 -7.61
C TRP A 115 -8.59 -9.12 -8.00
N THR A 116 -8.24 -9.25 -9.28
CA THR A 116 -7.54 -10.42 -9.83
C THR A 116 -6.27 -10.01 -10.53
N LEU A 117 -5.30 -10.91 -10.59
CA LEU A 117 -4.03 -10.77 -11.30
C LEU A 117 -3.87 -11.91 -12.30
N ASP A 118 -3.61 -11.58 -13.54
CA ASP A 118 -3.04 -12.52 -14.49
C ASP A 118 -1.50 -12.41 -14.40
N LEU A 119 -0.84 -13.48 -13.96
CA LEU A 119 0.62 -13.51 -13.77
C LEU A 119 1.40 -13.52 -15.09
N GLU A 120 0.82 -14.04 -16.17
CA GLU A 120 1.49 -14.07 -17.48
C GLU A 120 1.45 -12.68 -18.13
N THR A 121 0.30 -12.01 -18.05
CA THR A 121 0.14 -10.69 -18.66
C THR A 121 0.54 -9.55 -17.74
N GLY A 122 0.59 -9.79 -16.43
CA GLY A 122 0.84 -8.80 -15.38
C GLY A 122 -0.31 -7.83 -15.18
N THR A 123 -1.50 -8.15 -15.68
CA THR A 123 -2.67 -7.27 -15.66
C THR A 123 -3.46 -7.47 -14.37
N ALA A 124 -3.59 -6.41 -13.57
CA ALA A 124 -4.51 -6.36 -12.43
C ALA A 124 -5.88 -5.81 -12.86
N THR A 125 -6.97 -6.38 -12.35
CA THR A 125 -8.34 -5.91 -12.66
C THR A 125 -9.22 -6.00 -11.43
N ASP A 126 -9.99 -4.94 -11.17
CA ASP A 126 -10.96 -4.93 -10.07
C ASP A 126 -12.07 -5.94 -10.30
N LEU A 127 -12.42 -6.66 -9.24
CA LEU A 127 -13.65 -7.43 -9.18
C LEU A 127 -14.82 -6.46 -8.94
N PRO A 128 -16.04 -6.77 -9.42
CA PRO A 128 -17.20 -5.93 -9.15
C PRO A 128 -17.43 -5.74 -7.64
N PHE A 129 -17.64 -4.50 -7.20
CA PHE A 129 -18.03 -4.19 -5.84
C PHE A 129 -18.96 -2.99 -5.76
N ASP A 130 -19.83 -3.01 -4.75
CA ASP A 130 -20.69 -1.88 -4.42
C ASP A 130 -20.04 -1.04 -3.32
N THR A 131 -19.97 0.27 -3.54
CA THR A 131 -19.51 1.19 -2.50
C THR A 131 -20.69 1.63 -1.65
N ILE A 132 -20.66 1.29 -0.36
CA ILE A 132 -21.59 1.84 0.62
C ILE A 132 -20.92 3.05 1.26
N SER A 133 -21.39 4.25 0.91
CA SER A 133 -20.95 5.48 1.58
C SER A 133 -21.67 5.64 2.91
N ALA A 134 -21.12 6.44 3.82
CA ALA A 134 -21.83 6.80 5.06
C ALA A 134 -23.21 7.43 4.79
N ALA A 135 -23.37 8.14 3.68
CA ALA A 135 -24.67 8.70 3.27
C ALA A 135 -25.67 7.62 2.80
N ASN A 136 -25.18 6.47 2.35
CA ASN A 136 -25.97 5.32 1.90
C ASN A 136 -26.02 4.20 2.96
N SER A 137 -25.38 4.40 4.10
CA SER A 137 -25.43 3.48 5.23
C SER A 137 -26.75 3.68 5.96
N THR A 138 -27.73 2.84 5.64
CA THR A 138 -28.92 2.75 6.47
C THR A 138 -28.57 1.87 7.66
N THR A 139 -28.78 2.39 8.87
CA THR A 139 -28.89 1.52 10.05
C THR A 139 -30.02 0.52 9.74
N PRO A 140 -29.82 -0.80 9.94
CA PRO A 140 -30.95 -1.72 9.90
C PRO A 140 -32.03 -1.16 10.83
N LYS A 141 -33.25 -0.96 10.31
CA LYS A 141 -34.40 -0.75 11.19
C LYS A 141 -34.56 -2.04 11.98
N GLU A 142 -34.21 -2.00 13.26
CA GLU A 142 -34.67 -2.99 14.24
C GLU A 142 -36.20 -3.10 14.23
#